data_AF-A0A1W9LV62-F1
#
_entry.id   AF-A0A1W9LV62-F1
#
_cell.length_a   1.000
_cell.length_b   1.000
_cell.length_c   1.000
_cell.angle_alpha   90.00
_cell.angle_beta   90.00
_cell.angle_gamma   90.00
#
_symmetry.space_group_name_H-M   'P 1'
#
loop_
_entity.id
_entity.type
_entity.pdbx_description
1 polymer ?
#
loop_
_entity_poly.entity_id
_entity_poly.type
_entity_poly.pdbx_seq_one_letter_code
_entity_poly.pdbx_strand_id
1 'polypeptide(L)'
;MNRKMKVLAGAAVFLFALFNFAGGNAVFAGEQVVVELMSVDFGSDGLYVFNGQMLTRLANRNPESMTSLNKGLAAYFGSDGLWLYDGKIWTGLTNWNPENITVWGEKFAADFGAEGLYLYDGKAGLTNWNPENITVWGDKLAADFGAEGLYLYDGREWTGLTHWNPENILALGDKLAAYFGSREFYIYKNGSWTTVSRFFSKNPEDFEVFSINDETVTFPDKNFEAVVRKIINKSEGNITAASDLQNLTGLYASGQEIQGIEGIQHCTNLGTLNLSGNQISDISALASLTNLTSLQLYNNQISDISALASLKNLAGLDLTDNQISDIGALASLTNLSWLDLTDNQISDISALANLTKLSSLELGGNQISDISALANLTNLTTLYLTDNQISDSWLLSLTSQSLILPAIR
;
A
#
# COMPACT_ATOMS: atom_id res chain seq x y z
N MET A 1 -37.38 15.31 25.47
CA MET A 1 -36.89 13.95 25.16
C MET A 1 -35.65 14.09 24.31
N ASN A 2 -34.49 13.73 24.86
CA ASN A 2 -33.20 13.72 24.17
C ASN A 2 -33.27 12.86 22.90
N ARG A 3 -32.97 13.42 21.72
CA ARG A 3 -32.64 12.65 20.52
C ARG A 3 -31.49 13.34 19.79
N LYS A 4 -30.43 12.54 19.59
CA LYS A 4 -29.10 12.92 19.08
C LYS A 4 -29.14 13.12 17.56
N MET A 5 -28.36 14.08 17.07
CA MET A 5 -28.19 14.46 15.65
C MET A 5 -27.07 13.62 15.00
N LYS A 6 -27.20 13.26 13.72
CA LYS A 6 -26.17 12.58 12.92
C LYS A 6 -25.73 13.51 11.79
N VAL A 7 -24.42 13.70 11.63
CA VAL A 7 -23.78 14.58 10.62
C VAL A 7 -23.31 13.73 9.44
N LEU A 8 -23.51 14.19 8.22
CA LEU A 8 -22.89 13.66 7.01
C LEU A 8 -22.11 14.81 6.35
N ALA A 9 -20.80 14.62 6.16
CA ALA A 9 -19.93 15.56 5.46
C ALA A 9 -19.29 14.85 4.26
N GLY A 10 -19.34 15.47 3.08
CA GLY A 10 -18.61 15.09 1.88
C GLY A 10 -17.88 16.31 1.32
N ALA A 11 -16.63 16.13 0.90
CA ALA A 11 -15.71 17.21 0.56
C ALA A 11 -15.89 17.73 -0.88
N ALA A 12 -16.36 18.97 -1.02
CA ALA A 12 -15.83 20.02 -1.90
C ALA A 12 -16.73 21.26 -1.76
N VAL A 13 -16.11 22.44 -1.68
CA VAL A 13 -16.74 23.73 -1.32
C VAL A 13 -17.85 24.12 -2.31
N PHE A 14 -19.11 23.91 -1.93
CA PHE A 14 -20.26 24.78 -2.21
C PHE A 14 -21.22 24.73 -1.02
N LEU A 15 -21.49 25.91 -0.47
CA LEU A 15 -22.16 26.09 0.82
C LEU A 15 -23.69 26.08 0.67
N PHE A 16 -24.31 24.91 0.60
CA PHE A 16 -25.76 24.79 0.86
C PHE A 16 -25.96 24.49 2.35
N ALA A 17 -26.35 25.48 3.13
CA ALA A 17 -26.68 25.27 4.53
C ALA A 17 -28.07 24.62 4.66
N LEU A 18 -28.13 23.34 5.04
CA LEU A 18 -29.34 22.68 5.53
C LEU A 18 -29.57 23.10 6.99
N PHE A 19 -30.52 23.99 7.23
CA PHE A 19 -30.95 24.34 8.59
C PHE A 19 -32.20 23.54 8.96
N ASN A 20 -32.08 22.67 9.97
CA ASN A 20 -33.22 22.03 10.63
C ASN A 20 -33.55 22.86 11.89
N PHE A 21 -34.58 23.69 11.84
CA PHE A 21 -34.96 24.52 12.99
C PHE A 21 -35.87 23.74 13.96
N ALA A 22 -35.24 22.88 14.75
CA ALA A 22 -35.73 22.49 16.07
C ALA A 22 -34.57 22.44 17.09
N GLY A 23 -33.92 23.59 17.32
CA GLY A 23 -33.14 23.93 18.52
C GLY A 23 -31.65 23.47 18.59
N GLY A 24 -30.72 24.40 18.36
CA GLY A 24 -29.29 24.30 18.75
C GLY A 24 -28.32 25.00 17.77
N ASN A 25 -27.34 25.77 18.28
CA ASN A 25 -26.54 26.79 17.55
C ASN A 25 -25.63 26.31 16.40
N ALA A 26 -25.38 27.21 15.44
CA ALA A 26 -24.42 27.10 14.33
C ALA A 26 -23.13 27.90 14.59
N VAL A 27 -21.98 27.41 14.08
CA VAL A 27 -20.73 28.18 13.95
C VAL A 27 -20.07 27.88 12.60
N PHE A 28 -19.73 28.93 11.86
CA PHE A 28 -18.97 28.94 10.59
C PHE A 28 -17.48 29.25 10.84
N ALA A 29 -16.61 28.85 9.90
CA ALA A 29 -15.30 29.47 9.69
C ALA A 29 -14.96 29.57 8.18
N GLY A 30 -14.71 30.82 7.73
CA GLY A 30 -14.04 31.39 6.53
C GLY A 30 -14.01 30.63 5.18
N GLU A 31 -14.08 31.23 4.00
CA GLU A 31 -14.03 32.63 3.50
C GLU A 31 -14.86 32.68 2.18
N GLN A 32 -15.44 33.85 1.89
CA GLN A 32 -16.19 34.25 0.67
C GLN A 32 -16.77 33.12 -0.22
N VAL A 33 -18.10 32.90 -0.13
CA VAL A 33 -18.86 32.11 -1.11
C VAL A 33 -20.02 32.94 -1.64
N VAL A 34 -20.08 33.07 -2.97
CA VAL A 34 -21.25 33.56 -3.71
C VAL A 34 -22.40 32.59 -3.41
N VAL A 35 -23.48 33.09 -2.79
CA VAL A 35 -24.59 32.27 -2.29
C VAL A 35 -25.35 31.64 -3.46
N GLU A 36 -24.95 30.45 -3.88
CA GLU A 36 -25.74 29.60 -4.76
C GLU A 36 -26.59 28.67 -3.89
N LEU A 37 -27.80 29.14 -3.54
CA LEU A 37 -28.94 28.40 -2.97
C LEU A 37 -28.71 27.70 -1.60
N MET A 38 -29.70 27.71 -0.71
CA MET A 38 -29.71 26.95 0.56
C MET A 38 -31.06 26.27 0.73
N SER A 39 -31.14 24.95 0.91
CA SER A 39 -32.42 24.27 1.13
C SER A 39 -32.77 24.12 2.61
N VAL A 40 -34.01 24.46 2.98
CA VAL A 40 -34.51 24.42 4.36
C VAL A 40 -35.78 23.58 4.40
N ASP A 41 -35.83 22.64 5.35
CA ASP A 41 -36.99 21.79 5.64
C ASP A 41 -37.79 22.40 6.80
N PHE A 42 -39.06 22.70 6.57
CA PHE A 42 -39.98 23.28 7.56
C PHE A 42 -41.00 22.26 8.12
N GLY A 43 -40.74 20.97 8.05
CA GLY A 43 -41.69 19.96 8.53
C GLY A 43 -42.94 19.90 7.64
N SER A 44 -44.13 20.00 8.23
CA SER A 44 -45.39 19.92 7.48
C SER A 44 -45.57 20.98 6.38
N ASP A 45 -44.75 22.03 6.36
CA ASP A 45 -44.88 23.16 5.43
C ASP A 45 -44.12 22.97 4.10
N GLY A 46 -43.35 21.88 3.99
CA GLY A 46 -42.63 21.48 2.78
C GLY A 46 -41.18 21.93 2.71
N LEU A 47 -40.52 21.62 1.58
CA LEU A 47 -39.13 21.95 1.30
C LEU A 47 -39.03 23.33 0.62
N TYR A 48 -38.11 24.18 1.08
CA TYR A 48 -37.88 25.52 0.55
C TYR A 48 -36.42 25.72 0.18
N VAL A 49 -36.13 26.69 -0.70
CA VAL A 49 -34.78 27.15 -1.02
C VAL A 49 -34.65 28.65 -0.80
N PHE A 50 -33.60 29.07 -0.10
CA PHE A 50 -33.20 30.44 0.08
C PHE A 50 -32.11 30.80 -0.93
N ASN A 51 -32.36 31.79 -1.78
CA ASN A 51 -31.43 32.23 -2.82
C ASN A 51 -30.59 33.47 -2.41
N GLY A 52 -30.48 33.75 -1.10
CA GLY A 52 -29.84 34.96 -0.59
C GLY A 52 -30.78 36.17 -0.43
N GLN A 53 -31.99 36.13 -0.99
CA GLN A 53 -32.98 37.22 -0.89
C GLN A 53 -34.35 36.76 -0.40
N MET A 54 -34.84 35.59 -0.84
CA MET A 54 -36.16 35.06 -0.49
C MET A 54 -36.17 33.54 -0.37
N LEU A 55 -37.07 33.04 0.47
CA LEU A 55 -37.42 31.62 0.54
C LEU A 55 -38.46 31.30 -0.54
N THR A 56 -38.15 30.36 -1.43
CA THR A 56 -39.06 29.83 -2.45
C THR A 56 -39.39 28.39 -2.14
N ARG A 57 -40.67 28.02 -2.11
CA ARG A 57 -41.08 26.63 -1.87
C ARG A 57 -40.71 25.77 -3.07
N LEU A 58 -39.94 24.70 -2.83
CA LEU A 58 -39.54 23.71 -3.82
C LEU A 58 -40.51 22.54 -3.88
N ALA A 59 -41.06 22.10 -2.75
CA ALA A 59 -42.00 20.99 -2.71
C ALA A 59 -43.06 21.21 -1.61
N ASN A 60 -44.27 20.71 -1.84
CA ASN A 60 -45.37 20.77 -0.85
C ASN A 60 -45.27 19.67 0.22
N ARG A 61 -44.21 18.85 0.19
CA ARG A 61 -43.98 17.72 1.09
C ARG A 61 -42.49 17.67 1.44
N ASN A 62 -42.19 16.96 2.51
CA ASN A 62 -40.82 16.74 2.93
C ASN A 62 -40.25 15.46 2.34
N PRO A 63 -39.00 15.49 1.88
CA PRO A 63 -38.31 14.27 1.55
C PRO A 63 -37.94 13.50 2.82
N GLU A 64 -38.00 12.16 2.74
CA GLU A 64 -37.51 11.26 3.79
C GLU A 64 -35.97 11.22 3.82
N SER A 65 -35.34 11.41 2.66
CA SER A 65 -33.90 11.60 2.52
C SER A 65 -33.59 12.54 1.35
N MET A 66 -32.52 13.32 1.45
CA MET A 66 -32.09 14.22 0.38
C MET A 66 -30.59 14.45 0.36
N THR A 67 -30.06 14.76 -0.81
CA THR A 67 -28.66 15.16 -0.99
C THR A 67 -28.53 16.26 -2.04
N SER A 68 -27.48 17.07 -1.92
CA SER A 68 -27.18 18.18 -2.82
C SER A 68 -26.27 17.73 -3.97
N LEU A 69 -26.60 18.13 -5.19
CA LEU A 69 -25.78 17.97 -6.38
C LEU A 69 -25.24 19.34 -6.80
N ASN A 70 -24.18 19.37 -7.61
CA ASN A 70 -23.60 20.62 -8.12
C ASN A 70 -24.62 21.58 -8.78
N LYS A 71 -25.69 21.05 -9.38
CA LYS A 71 -26.73 21.82 -10.09
C LYS A 71 -28.15 21.48 -9.65
N GLY A 72 -28.35 20.96 -8.43
CA GLY A 72 -29.65 20.44 -8.06
C GLY A 72 -29.76 19.72 -6.73
N LEU A 73 -30.88 19.03 -6.53
CA LEU A 73 -31.13 18.17 -5.37
C LEU A 73 -31.61 16.80 -5.84
N ALA A 74 -31.16 15.74 -5.20
CA ALA A 74 -31.82 14.44 -5.25
C ALA A 74 -32.57 14.22 -3.94
N ALA A 75 -33.84 13.83 -4.02
CA ALA A 75 -34.69 13.73 -2.85
C ALA A 75 -35.68 12.56 -2.99
N TYR A 76 -35.76 11.74 -1.95
CA TYR A 76 -36.69 10.63 -1.86
C TYR A 76 -37.93 11.07 -1.06
N PHE A 77 -39.10 10.94 -1.66
CA PHE A 77 -40.39 11.38 -1.10
C PHE A 77 -41.25 10.18 -0.67
N GLY A 78 -40.64 9.14 -0.11
CA GLY A 78 -41.36 7.96 0.37
C GLY A 78 -42.09 7.25 -0.77
N SER A 79 -43.40 7.03 -0.62
CA SER A 79 -44.23 6.36 -1.63
C SER A 79 -44.24 7.03 -3.01
N ASP A 80 -43.87 8.31 -3.09
CA ASP A 80 -43.79 9.05 -4.35
C ASP A 80 -42.47 8.80 -5.10
N GLY A 81 -41.50 8.12 -4.48
CA GLY A 81 -40.25 7.72 -5.12
C GLY A 81 -39.12 8.72 -5.02
N LEU A 82 -38.06 8.49 -5.81
CA LEU A 82 -36.86 9.30 -5.90
C LEU A 82 -36.98 10.33 -7.03
N TRP A 83 -36.70 11.58 -6.71
CA TRP A 83 -36.85 12.73 -7.61
C TRP A 83 -35.58 13.56 -7.70
N LEU A 84 -35.39 14.21 -8.85
CA LEU A 84 -34.31 15.13 -9.13
C LEU A 84 -34.85 16.54 -9.35
N TYR A 85 -34.31 17.52 -8.63
CA TYR A 85 -34.54 18.94 -8.86
C TYR A 85 -33.36 19.54 -9.61
N ASP A 86 -33.56 20.09 -10.80
CA ASP A 86 -32.51 20.67 -11.66
C ASP A 86 -32.27 22.18 -11.42
N GLY A 87 -32.82 22.72 -10.34
CA GLY A 87 -32.83 24.17 -10.07
C GLY A 87 -34.09 24.87 -10.59
N LYS A 88 -34.94 24.20 -11.38
CA LYS A 88 -36.20 24.75 -11.92
C LYS A 88 -37.39 23.84 -11.69
N ILE A 89 -37.27 22.55 -12.00
CA ILE A 89 -38.36 21.57 -11.95
C ILE A 89 -37.91 20.27 -11.29
N TRP A 90 -38.88 19.58 -10.70
CA TRP A 90 -38.71 18.21 -10.21
C TRP A 90 -39.01 17.21 -11.34
N THR A 91 -38.12 16.25 -11.52
CA THR A 91 -38.27 15.11 -12.44
C THR A 91 -38.25 13.81 -11.64
N GLY A 92 -39.30 13.00 -11.75
CA GLY A 92 -39.37 11.70 -11.09
C GLY A 92 -38.45 10.69 -11.79
N LEU A 93 -37.61 10.02 -11.01
CA LEU A 93 -36.63 9.06 -11.53
C LEU A 93 -37.16 7.62 -11.44
N THR A 94 -37.62 7.23 -10.27
CA THR A 94 -38.14 5.88 -9.98
C THR A 94 -39.04 5.91 -8.75
N ASN A 95 -39.94 4.93 -8.63
CA ASN A 95 -40.76 4.72 -7.44
C ASN A 95 -40.10 3.77 -6.42
N TRP A 96 -38.87 3.33 -6.68
CA TRP A 96 -38.12 2.47 -5.77
C TRP A 96 -37.61 3.24 -4.55
N ASN A 97 -37.51 2.52 -3.42
CA ASN A 97 -37.00 3.04 -2.16
C ASN A 97 -35.47 2.89 -2.11
N PRO A 98 -34.69 3.98 -2.15
CA PRO A 98 -33.26 3.87 -2.02
C PRO A 98 -32.84 3.59 -0.57
N GLU A 99 -32.07 2.52 -0.34
CA GLU A 99 -31.49 2.18 0.97
C GLU A 99 -30.29 3.09 1.28
N ASN A 100 -29.52 3.47 0.26
CA ASN A 100 -28.38 4.37 0.39
C ASN A 100 -28.24 5.28 -0.86
N ILE A 101 -27.79 6.52 -0.67
CA ILE A 101 -27.55 7.49 -1.75
C ILE A 101 -26.24 8.23 -1.49
N THR A 102 -25.38 8.30 -2.51
CA THR A 102 -24.13 9.08 -2.44
C THR A 102 -23.91 9.91 -3.71
N VAL A 103 -23.27 11.06 -3.56
CA VAL A 103 -23.02 12.01 -4.66
C VAL A 103 -21.66 11.72 -5.27
N TRP A 104 -21.63 11.52 -6.58
CA TRP A 104 -20.41 11.19 -7.33
C TRP A 104 -20.24 12.14 -8.51
N GLY A 105 -19.45 13.20 -8.30
CA GLY A 105 -19.29 14.27 -9.28
C GLY A 105 -20.59 15.05 -9.51
N GLU A 106 -21.01 15.18 -10.77
CA GLU A 106 -22.32 15.78 -11.13
C GLU A 106 -23.48 14.76 -11.09
N LYS A 107 -23.22 13.50 -10.71
CA LYS A 107 -24.17 12.39 -10.66
C LYS A 107 -24.42 11.97 -9.20
N PHE A 108 -25.32 11.01 -9.01
CA PHE A 108 -25.39 10.28 -7.75
C PHE A 108 -25.60 8.78 -8.00
N ALA A 109 -25.09 7.98 -7.07
CA ALA A 109 -25.38 6.56 -7.01
C ALA A 109 -26.47 6.33 -5.95
N ALA A 110 -27.45 5.49 -6.27
CA ALA A 110 -28.45 5.06 -5.31
C ALA A 110 -28.59 3.54 -5.36
N ASP A 111 -28.56 2.97 -4.17
CA ASP A 111 -28.76 1.57 -3.88
C ASP A 111 -30.25 1.33 -3.58
N PHE A 112 -30.86 0.36 -4.27
CA PHE A 112 -32.26 -0.05 -4.07
C PHE A 112 -32.38 -1.45 -3.49
N GLY A 113 -31.38 -1.89 -2.72
CA GLY A 113 -31.39 -3.20 -2.11
C GLY A 113 -31.30 -4.30 -3.17
N ALA A 114 -32.27 -5.22 -3.15
CA ALA A 114 -32.33 -6.34 -4.08
C ALA A 114 -32.46 -5.93 -5.57
N GLU A 115 -32.90 -4.71 -5.87
CA GLU A 115 -32.99 -4.20 -7.24
C GLU A 115 -31.64 -3.74 -7.80
N GLY A 116 -30.63 -3.58 -6.93
CA GLY A 116 -29.24 -3.27 -7.28
C GLY A 116 -28.84 -1.80 -7.13
N LEU A 117 -27.62 -1.50 -7.56
CA LEU A 117 -26.99 -0.18 -7.49
C LEU A 117 -27.05 0.54 -8.84
N TYR A 118 -27.57 1.77 -8.83
CA TYR A 118 -27.78 2.56 -10.05
C TYR A 118 -27.01 3.86 -10.00
N LEU A 119 -26.48 4.25 -11.16
CA LEU A 119 -25.94 5.58 -11.38
C LEU A 119 -26.98 6.42 -12.11
N TYR A 120 -27.40 7.51 -11.50
CA TYR A 120 -28.37 8.41 -12.10
C TYR A 120 -27.67 9.52 -12.87
N ASP A 121 -27.44 9.25 -14.15
CA ASP A 121 -27.09 10.21 -15.20
C ASP A 121 -28.04 10.17 -16.41
N GLY A 122 -29.04 9.28 -16.38
CA GLY A 122 -29.88 8.98 -17.54
C GLY A 122 -30.51 7.57 -17.62
N LYS A 123 -30.48 6.77 -16.53
CA LYS A 123 -31.06 5.40 -16.35
C LYS A 123 -30.09 4.21 -16.57
N ALA A 124 -28.84 4.28 -16.14
CA ALA A 124 -27.94 3.13 -16.17
C ALA A 124 -27.87 2.40 -14.81
N GLY A 125 -28.19 1.10 -14.79
CA GLY A 125 -27.87 0.21 -13.68
C GLY A 125 -26.37 -0.12 -13.71
N LEU A 126 -25.68 0.00 -12.56
CA LEU A 126 -24.27 -0.34 -12.44
C LEU A 126 -24.06 -1.83 -12.20
N THR A 127 -24.92 -2.43 -11.38
CA THR A 127 -24.91 -3.85 -11.05
C THR A 127 -26.23 -4.27 -10.42
N ASN A 128 -26.57 -5.56 -10.54
CA ASN A 128 -27.70 -6.17 -9.84
C ASN A 128 -27.30 -6.67 -8.45
N TRP A 129 -26.05 -6.47 -8.02
CA TRP A 129 -25.62 -6.78 -6.67
C TRP A 129 -26.14 -5.72 -5.71
N ASN A 130 -26.53 -6.17 -4.52
CA ASN A 130 -27.02 -5.32 -3.43
C ASN A 130 -25.83 -4.92 -2.54
N PRO A 131 -25.35 -3.67 -2.59
CA PRO A 131 -24.31 -3.22 -1.68
C PRO A 131 -24.86 -2.99 -0.27
N GLU A 132 -24.15 -3.46 0.77
CA GLU A 132 -24.47 -3.12 2.16
C GLU A 132 -24.04 -1.68 2.51
N ASN A 133 -23.03 -1.15 1.82
CA ASN A 133 -22.54 0.22 2.02
C ASN A 133 -21.91 0.79 0.74
N ILE A 134 -22.07 2.10 0.51
CA ILE A 134 -21.49 2.83 -0.62
C ILE A 134 -20.85 4.15 -0.17
N THR A 135 -19.71 4.50 -0.74
CA THR A 135 -19.05 5.80 -0.52
C THR A 135 -18.27 6.24 -1.76
N VAL A 136 -17.97 7.53 -1.87
CA VAL A 136 -17.14 8.06 -2.96
C VAL A 136 -15.73 8.31 -2.46
N TRP A 137 -14.76 7.68 -3.12
CA TRP A 137 -13.34 7.79 -2.80
C TRP A 137 -12.58 8.36 -4.01
N GLY A 138 -12.20 9.63 -3.91
CA GLY A 138 -11.63 10.38 -5.04
C GLY A 138 -12.61 10.48 -6.20
N ASP A 139 -12.23 9.94 -7.34
CA ASP A 139 -13.05 9.85 -8.56
C ASP A 139 -13.78 8.50 -8.70
N LYS A 140 -13.72 7.62 -7.68
CA LYS A 140 -14.30 6.26 -7.73
C LYS A 140 -15.48 6.12 -6.78
N LEU A 141 -16.39 5.21 -7.11
CA LEU A 141 -17.45 4.75 -6.22
C LEU A 141 -16.99 3.44 -5.56
N ALA A 142 -16.86 3.44 -4.24
CA ALA A 142 -16.60 2.24 -3.46
C ALA A 142 -17.93 1.63 -3.00
N ALA A 143 -18.08 0.32 -3.20
CA ALA A 143 -19.26 -0.43 -2.77
C ALA A 143 -18.84 -1.73 -2.09
N ASP A 144 -19.37 -1.93 -0.90
CA ASP A 144 -19.28 -3.19 -0.17
C ASP A 144 -20.49 -4.06 -0.52
N PHE A 145 -20.27 -5.22 -1.10
CA PHE A 145 -21.30 -6.19 -1.48
C PHE A 145 -21.40 -7.35 -0.48
N GLY A 146 -21.08 -7.09 0.78
CA GLY A 146 -21.18 -8.05 1.86
C GLY A 146 -20.22 -9.22 1.66
N ALA A 147 -20.75 -10.44 1.60
CA ALA A 147 -19.95 -11.65 1.41
C ALA A 147 -19.16 -11.69 0.09
N GLU A 148 -19.56 -10.92 -0.92
CA GLU A 148 -18.85 -10.84 -2.21
C GLU A 148 -17.61 -9.94 -2.14
N GLY A 149 -17.53 -9.07 -1.13
CA GLY A 149 -16.39 -8.21 -0.83
C GLY A 149 -16.55 -6.73 -1.21
N LEU A 150 -15.45 -5.99 -1.11
CA LEU A 150 -15.37 -4.55 -1.37
C LEU A 150 -14.78 -4.26 -2.74
N TYR A 151 -15.47 -3.44 -3.54
CA TYR A 151 -15.10 -3.11 -4.92
C TYR A 151 -15.06 -1.61 -5.16
N LEU A 152 -14.30 -1.20 -6.17
CA LEU A 152 -14.27 0.16 -6.71
C LEU A 152 -14.79 0.18 -8.14
N TYR A 153 -15.68 1.12 -8.44
CA TYR A 153 -16.12 1.46 -9.78
C TYR A 153 -15.45 2.76 -10.24
N ASP A 154 -14.78 2.71 -11.38
CA ASP A 154 -14.03 3.85 -11.95
C ASP A 154 -14.81 4.64 -13.02
N GLY A 155 -16.07 4.28 -13.26
CA GLY A 155 -16.88 4.82 -14.36
C GLY A 155 -16.95 3.93 -15.58
N ARG A 156 -16.22 2.80 -15.59
CA ARG A 156 -16.23 1.81 -16.67
C ARG A 156 -16.42 0.40 -16.12
N GLU A 157 -15.62 0.02 -15.14
CA GLU A 157 -15.61 -1.35 -14.61
C GLU A 157 -15.42 -1.40 -13.09
N TRP A 158 -15.74 -2.56 -12.52
CA TRP A 158 -15.55 -2.85 -11.10
C TRP A 158 -14.22 -3.57 -10.88
N THR A 159 -13.42 -3.08 -9.93
CA THR A 159 -12.19 -3.70 -9.45
C THR A 159 -12.36 -4.15 -8.01
N GLY A 160 -12.15 -5.44 -7.72
CA GLY A 160 -12.20 -5.97 -6.36
C GLY A 160 -10.98 -5.56 -5.52
N LEU A 161 -11.21 -5.01 -4.33
CA LEU A 161 -10.15 -4.64 -3.38
C LEU A 161 -9.87 -5.74 -2.35
N THR A 162 -10.91 -6.46 -1.95
CA THR A 162 -10.81 -7.59 -1.01
C THR A 162 -12.07 -8.43 -1.08
N HIS A 163 -11.95 -9.71 -0.76
CA HIS A 163 -13.09 -10.64 -0.61
C HIS A 163 -13.67 -10.63 0.82
N TRP A 164 -13.15 -9.79 1.71
CA TRP A 164 -13.66 -9.64 3.07
C TRP A 164 -14.89 -8.74 3.08
N ASN A 165 -15.84 -9.00 3.99
CA ASN A 165 -17.05 -8.22 4.21
C ASN A 165 -16.80 -7.13 5.28
N PRO A 166 -16.56 -5.85 4.90
CA PRO A 166 -16.48 -4.76 5.87
C PRO A 166 -17.87 -4.36 6.38
N GLU A 167 -18.07 -4.31 7.69
CA GLU A 167 -19.30 -3.74 8.28
C GLU A 167 -19.48 -2.24 7.99
N ASN A 168 -18.40 -1.51 7.65
CA ASN A 168 -18.50 -0.11 7.24
C ASN A 168 -17.31 0.32 6.36
N ILE A 169 -17.57 1.26 5.45
CA ILE A 169 -16.54 1.90 4.61
C ILE A 169 -16.65 3.43 4.65
N LEU A 170 -15.51 4.12 4.63
CA LEU A 170 -15.44 5.58 4.68
C LEU A 170 -14.27 6.12 3.87
N ALA A 171 -14.53 7.08 2.99
CA ALA A 171 -13.47 7.83 2.32
C ALA A 171 -12.85 8.89 3.26
N LEU A 172 -11.52 8.90 3.34
CA LEU A 172 -10.71 9.81 4.17
C LEU A 172 -9.63 10.48 3.31
N GLY A 173 -10.04 11.45 2.49
CA GLY A 173 -9.13 12.09 1.53
C GLY A 173 -8.61 11.09 0.50
N ASP A 174 -7.30 10.86 0.48
CA ASP A 174 -6.63 9.89 -0.41
C ASP A 174 -6.67 8.44 0.10
N LYS A 175 -7.42 8.16 1.16
CA LYS A 175 -7.53 6.84 1.81
C LYS A 175 -8.96 6.32 1.81
N LEU A 176 -9.13 5.00 1.76
CA LEU A 176 -10.40 4.34 2.00
C LEU A 176 -10.28 3.50 3.29
N ALA A 177 -11.08 3.83 4.30
CA ALA A 177 -11.15 3.07 5.54
C ALA A 177 -12.23 2.00 5.46
N ALA A 178 -11.95 0.81 5.99
CA ALA A 178 -12.89 -0.30 6.10
C ALA A 178 -12.82 -0.92 7.50
N TYR A 179 -13.98 -1.21 8.10
CA TYR A 179 -14.10 -1.82 9.43
C TYR A 179 -14.69 -3.23 9.32
N PHE A 180 -14.04 -4.23 9.93
CA PHE A 180 -14.42 -5.66 9.78
C PHE A 180 -14.91 -6.31 11.09
N GLY A 181 -15.49 -5.54 12.02
CA GLY A 181 -16.19 -6.10 13.20
C GLY A 181 -15.31 -6.55 14.38
N SER A 182 -13.99 -6.71 14.21
CA SER A 182 -13.06 -7.25 15.23
C SER A 182 -12.31 -6.19 16.06
N ARG A 183 -12.70 -4.90 15.98
CA ARG A 183 -11.96 -3.70 16.49
C ARG A 183 -10.77 -3.25 15.66
N GLU A 184 -10.61 -3.78 14.45
CA GLU A 184 -9.55 -3.37 13.54
C GLU A 184 -10.12 -2.54 12.40
N PHE A 185 -9.57 -1.34 12.22
CA PHE A 185 -9.74 -0.56 11.00
C PHE A 185 -8.64 -0.90 10.05
N TYR A 186 -8.98 -1.01 8.78
CA TYR A 186 -8.04 -1.18 7.70
C TYR A 186 -8.11 0.07 6.83
N ILE A 187 -6.95 0.61 6.48
CA ILE A 187 -6.81 1.75 5.59
C ILE A 187 -6.23 1.23 4.28
N TYR A 188 -6.96 1.44 3.19
CA TYR A 188 -6.47 1.22 1.85
C TYR A 188 -5.89 2.51 1.28
N LYS A 189 -4.63 2.45 0.84
CA LYS A 189 -3.94 3.53 0.15
C LYS A 189 -2.85 2.95 -0.75
N ASN A 190 -2.65 3.53 -1.93
CA ASN A 190 -1.59 3.15 -2.87
C ASN A 190 -1.53 1.63 -3.18
N GLY A 191 -2.69 0.96 -3.26
CA GLY A 191 -2.74 -0.46 -3.59
C GLY A 191 -2.58 -1.42 -2.42
N SER A 192 -2.43 -0.91 -1.18
CA SER A 192 -2.18 -1.75 0.00
C SER A 192 -3.11 -1.43 1.16
N TRP A 193 -3.46 -2.47 1.92
CA TRP A 193 -4.19 -2.39 3.17
C TRP A 193 -3.21 -2.29 4.35
N THR A 194 -3.47 -1.39 5.28
CA THR A 194 -2.72 -1.26 6.54
C THR A 194 -3.69 -1.31 7.71
N THR A 195 -3.37 -2.09 8.73
CA THR A 195 -4.16 -2.13 9.96
C THR A 195 -3.90 -0.90 10.81
N VAL A 196 -4.96 -0.39 11.44
CA VAL A 196 -4.89 0.69 12.43
C VAL A 196 -5.30 0.08 13.77
N SER A 197 -4.32 -0.19 14.62
CA SER A 197 -4.50 -0.86 15.91
C SER A 197 -4.46 0.13 17.08
N ARG A 198 -5.55 0.86 17.36
CA ARG A 198 -5.79 1.42 18.72
C ARG A 198 -7.23 1.94 18.97
N PHE A 199 -7.79 1.46 20.08
CA PHE A 199 -8.96 1.85 20.87
C PHE A 199 -10.00 2.85 20.31
N PHE A 200 -11.24 2.36 20.16
CA PHE A 200 -12.40 3.20 20.46
C PHE A 200 -12.65 3.23 21.97
N SER A 201 -12.50 4.41 22.55
CA SER A 201 -13.28 4.77 23.74
C SER A 201 -14.77 4.71 23.39
N LYS A 202 -15.62 4.31 24.36
CA LYS A 202 -17.09 4.30 24.19
C LYS A 202 -17.71 5.71 24.11
N ASN A 203 -16.90 6.77 24.18
CA ASN A 203 -17.36 8.15 24.15
C ASN A 203 -17.19 8.77 22.75
N PRO A 204 -18.28 9.23 22.11
CA PRO A 204 -18.23 9.86 20.79
C PRO A 204 -17.58 11.26 20.76
N GLU A 205 -17.09 11.77 21.91
CA GLU A 205 -16.28 13.00 21.97
C GLU A 205 -14.76 12.69 21.93
N ASP A 206 -14.36 11.43 22.04
CA ASP A 206 -12.96 10.97 21.94
C ASP A 206 -12.55 10.63 20.49
N PHE A 207 -13.23 11.21 19.49
CA PHE A 207 -12.77 11.17 18.10
C PHE A 207 -11.49 12.03 17.99
N GLU A 208 -10.38 11.52 18.50
CA GLU A 208 -9.07 11.99 18.07
C GLU A 208 -8.98 11.72 16.57
N VAL A 209 -8.67 12.78 15.82
CA VAL A 209 -8.29 12.70 14.41
C VAL A 209 -7.32 11.52 14.26
N PHE A 210 -7.65 10.53 13.42
CA PHE A 210 -6.79 9.38 13.15
C PHE A 210 -5.43 9.86 12.63
N SER A 211 -4.48 10.16 13.52
CA SER A 211 -3.08 10.26 13.16
C SER A 211 -2.60 8.82 12.98
N ILE A 212 -2.34 8.44 11.73
CA ILE A 212 -1.53 7.26 11.47
C ILE A 212 -0.21 7.53 12.20
N ASN A 213 0.05 6.82 13.30
CA ASN A 213 1.36 6.83 13.94
C ASN A 213 2.31 6.06 13.03
N ASP A 214 2.67 6.70 11.91
CA ASP A 214 3.67 6.20 11.00
C ASP A 214 5.04 6.47 11.62
N GLU A 215 5.74 5.38 11.93
CA GLU A 215 7.01 5.43 12.64
C GLU A 215 8.02 6.24 11.82
N THR A 216 8.59 7.27 12.43
CA THR A 216 9.69 8.02 11.81
C THR A 216 10.95 7.16 11.85
N VAL A 217 11.53 6.93 10.68
CA VAL A 217 12.76 6.15 10.51
C VAL A 217 13.96 7.10 10.48
N THR A 218 14.99 6.75 11.24
CA THR A 218 16.25 7.49 11.28
C THR A 218 17.31 6.75 10.49
N PHE A 219 18.04 7.49 9.66
CA PHE A 219 19.21 7.00 8.92
C PHE A 219 20.44 7.75 9.46
N PRO A 220 21.25 7.12 10.33
CA PRO A 220 22.43 7.76 10.91
C PRO A 220 23.47 8.19 9.87
N ASP A 221 23.66 7.38 8.83
CA ASP A 221 24.52 7.69 7.69
C ASP A 221 23.81 8.68 6.75
N LYS A 222 24.41 9.86 6.56
CA LYS A 222 23.82 10.93 5.78
C LYS A 222 23.89 10.69 4.27
N ASN A 223 24.89 9.95 3.80
CA ASN A 223 24.96 9.57 2.39
C ASN A 223 23.85 8.56 2.10
N PHE A 224 23.62 7.60 3.00
CA PHE A 224 22.54 6.64 2.86
C PHE A 224 21.16 7.32 2.94
N GLU A 225 20.95 8.21 3.92
CA GLU A 225 19.72 9.01 4.02
C GLU A 225 19.45 9.79 2.73
N ALA A 226 20.48 10.45 2.17
CA ALA A 226 20.36 11.23 0.94
C ALA A 226 19.93 10.38 -0.26
N VAL A 227 20.48 9.16 -0.38
CA VAL A 227 20.07 8.23 -1.44
C VAL A 227 18.63 7.78 -1.24
N VAL A 228 18.24 7.39 -0.02
CA VAL A 228 16.85 7.00 0.28
C VAL A 228 15.90 8.14 -0.07
N ARG A 229 16.18 9.37 0.39
CA ARG A 229 15.39 10.59 0.08
C ARG A 229 15.22 10.82 -1.42
N LYS A 230 16.28 10.62 -2.19
CA LYS A 230 16.24 10.74 -3.66
C LYS A 230 15.31 9.71 -4.28
N ILE A 231 15.34 8.45 -3.80
CA ILE A 231 14.51 7.36 -4.32
C ILE A 231 13.03 7.58 -3.98
N ILE A 232 12.71 7.99 -2.75
CA ILE A 232 11.33 8.28 -2.33
C ILE A 232 10.82 9.66 -2.76
N ASN A 233 11.64 10.43 -3.49
CA ASN A 233 11.34 11.80 -3.92
C ASN A 233 10.91 12.75 -2.77
N LYS A 234 11.67 12.71 -1.66
CA LYS A 234 11.36 13.46 -0.43
C LYS A 234 12.59 14.18 0.13
N SER A 235 12.79 15.42 -0.30
CA SER A 235 13.97 16.23 0.07
C SER A 235 13.98 16.70 1.52
N GLU A 236 12.82 16.84 2.16
CA GLU A 236 12.67 17.42 3.50
C GLU A 236 11.67 16.64 4.36
N GLY A 237 11.66 16.93 5.66
CA GLY A 237 10.76 16.30 6.63
C GLY A 237 11.17 14.88 7.03
N ASN A 238 10.39 14.30 7.93
CA ASN A 238 10.62 12.96 8.46
C ASN A 238 10.37 11.91 7.38
N ILE A 239 11.26 10.91 7.30
CA ILE A 239 11.01 9.69 6.53
C ILE A 239 10.24 8.73 7.44
N THR A 240 9.19 8.10 6.92
CA THR A 240 8.31 7.24 7.70
C THR A 240 8.18 5.84 7.11
N ALA A 241 8.07 4.84 7.97
CA ALA A 241 8.16 3.43 7.57
C ALA A 241 7.02 3.05 6.63
N ALA A 242 5.76 3.31 7.00
CA ALA A 242 4.59 2.87 6.26
C ALA A 242 4.34 3.67 4.99
N SER A 243 4.48 5.00 5.05
CA SER A 243 4.13 5.87 3.92
C SER A 243 5.25 6.00 2.90
N ASP A 244 6.51 6.10 3.35
CA ASP A 244 7.62 6.38 2.45
C ASP A 244 8.37 5.12 2.02
N LEU A 245 8.57 4.15 2.92
CA LEU A 245 9.49 3.02 2.68
C LEU A 245 8.80 1.73 2.21
N GLN A 246 7.53 1.50 2.53
CA GLN A 246 6.84 0.23 2.19
C GLN A 246 6.74 -0.03 0.68
N ASN A 247 6.75 1.00 -0.17
CA ASN A 247 6.66 0.81 -1.62
C ASN A 247 8.03 0.60 -2.29
N LEU A 248 9.13 0.64 -1.54
CA LEU A 248 10.46 0.43 -2.08
C LEU A 248 10.69 -1.06 -2.37
N THR A 249 10.75 -1.40 -3.66
CA THR A 249 11.07 -2.75 -4.14
C THR A 249 12.51 -2.89 -4.62
N GLY A 250 13.17 -1.76 -4.93
CA GLY A 250 14.56 -1.69 -5.33
C GLY A 250 15.29 -0.49 -4.73
N LEU A 251 16.52 -0.69 -4.27
CA LEU A 251 17.40 0.38 -3.77
C LEU A 251 18.79 0.25 -4.40
N TYR A 252 19.22 1.29 -5.10
CA TYR A 252 20.49 1.35 -5.82
C TYR A 252 21.33 2.51 -5.31
N ALA A 253 22.36 2.19 -4.53
CA ALA A 253 23.19 3.13 -3.79
C ALA A 253 24.69 2.83 -3.93
N SER A 254 25.12 2.46 -5.14
CA SER A 254 26.52 2.13 -5.40
C SER A 254 27.40 3.39 -5.45
N GLY A 255 28.61 3.32 -4.89
CA GLY A 255 29.60 4.40 -4.99
C GLY A 255 29.21 5.68 -4.27
N GLN A 256 28.56 5.58 -3.11
CA GLN A 256 27.98 6.73 -2.38
C GLN A 256 28.73 7.04 -1.08
N GLU A 257 29.89 6.42 -0.85
CA GLU A 257 30.67 6.60 0.40
C GLU A 257 29.84 6.28 1.65
N ILE A 258 28.93 5.29 1.55
CA ILE A 258 28.09 4.84 2.67
C ILE A 258 28.93 3.97 3.62
N GLN A 259 28.83 4.22 4.92
CA GLN A 259 29.47 3.43 5.98
C GLN A 259 28.44 2.62 6.78
N GLY A 260 27.23 3.16 6.96
CA GLY A 260 26.16 2.52 7.72
C GLY A 260 24.84 2.44 6.97
N ILE A 261 24.12 1.33 7.13
CA ILE A 261 22.83 1.08 6.46
C ILE A 261 21.65 0.98 7.44
N GLU A 262 21.84 1.41 8.69
CA GLU A 262 20.77 1.46 9.69
C GLU A 262 19.58 2.28 9.18
N GLY A 263 18.37 1.75 9.42
CA GLY A 263 17.11 2.24 8.86
C GLY A 263 16.61 1.41 7.68
N ILE A 264 17.48 0.66 6.99
CA ILE A 264 17.09 -0.19 5.86
C ILE A 264 16.14 -1.33 6.25
N GLN A 265 16.16 -1.77 7.52
CA GLN A 265 15.31 -2.85 8.04
C GLN A 265 13.80 -2.56 7.90
N HIS A 266 13.42 -1.29 7.71
CA HIS A 266 12.03 -0.86 7.50
C HIS A 266 11.60 -0.95 6.01
N CYS A 267 12.52 -1.19 5.08
CA CYS A 267 12.24 -1.36 3.65
C CYS A 267 11.86 -2.81 3.34
N THR A 268 10.83 -3.32 4.02
CA THR A 268 10.50 -4.76 4.08
C THR A 268 10.10 -5.40 2.75
N ASN A 269 9.76 -4.60 1.73
CA ASN A 269 9.38 -5.08 0.40
C ASN A 269 10.51 -5.04 -0.63
N LEU A 270 11.75 -4.75 -0.21
CA LEU A 270 12.91 -4.78 -1.11
C LEU A 270 13.12 -6.18 -1.68
N GLY A 271 13.08 -6.28 -3.00
CA GLY A 271 13.46 -7.45 -3.78
C GLY A 271 14.87 -7.36 -4.36
N THR A 272 15.37 -6.14 -4.59
CA THR A 272 16.69 -5.88 -5.17
C THR A 272 17.43 -4.79 -4.40
N LEU A 273 18.67 -5.07 -4.01
CA LEU A 273 19.52 -4.13 -3.28
C LEU A 273 20.93 -4.10 -3.86
N ASN A 274 21.40 -2.92 -4.26
CA ASN A 274 22.79 -2.70 -4.66
C ASN A 274 23.42 -1.61 -3.79
N LEU A 275 24.42 -2.00 -3.00
CA LEU A 275 25.20 -1.17 -2.09
C LEU A 275 26.70 -1.27 -2.41
N SER A 276 27.05 -1.58 -3.65
CA SER A 276 28.42 -1.89 -4.05
C SER A 276 29.34 -0.66 -4.12
N GLY A 277 30.63 -0.82 -3.86
CA GLY A 277 31.60 0.28 -3.92
C GLY A 277 31.39 1.31 -2.81
N ASN A 278 31.10 0.84 -1.59
CA ASN A 278 30.92 1.68 -0.41
C ASN A 278 31.96 1.30 0.66
N GLN A 279 31.76 1.73 1.90
CA GLN A 279 32.65 1.47 3.04
C GLN A 279 31.88 0.74 4.15
N ILE A 280 30.93 -0.13 3.76
CA ILE A 280 30.05 -0.82 4.70
C ILE A 280 30.80 -2.00 5.32
N SER A 281 30.79 -2.10 6.65
CA SER A 281 31.34 -3.25 7.39
C SER A 281 30.28 -4.04 8.15
N ASP A 282 29.20 -3.38 8.59
CA ASP A 282 28.09 -3.98 9.34
C ASP A 282 26.84 -4.06 8.46
N ILE A 283 26.39 -5.28 8.18
CA ILE A 283 25.18 -5.58 7.41
C ILE A 283 24.06 -6.21 8.25
N SER A 284 24.14 -6.13 9.58
CA SER A 284 23.16 -6.71 10.51
C SER A 284 21.72 -6.23 10.24
N ALA A 285 21.56 -4.98 9.80
CA ALA A 285 20.26 -4.40 9.44
C ALA A 285 19.57 -5.10 8.24
N LEU A 286 20.27 -5.94 7.47
CA LEU A 286 19.67 -6.71 6.38
C LEU A 286 18.88 -7.94 6.85
N ALA A 287 19.07 -8.40 8.09
CA ALA A 287 18.58 -9.71 8.54
C ALA A 287 17.04 -9.89 8.46
N SER A 288 16.26 -8.81 8.44
CA SER A 288 14.80 -8.84 8.31
C SER A 288 14.29 -8.75 6.87
N LEU A 289 15.14 -8.48 5.88
CA LEU A 289 14.75 -8.20 4.49
C LEU A 289 14.55 -9.49 3.68
N THR A 290 13.70 -10.38 4.19
CA THR A 290 13.52 -11.75 3.66
C THR A 290 12.93 -11.81 2.25
N ASN A 291 12.43 -10.70 1.71
CA ASN A 291 11.96 -10.59 0.33
C ASN A 291 13.07 -10.37 -0.70
N LEU A 292 14.32 -10.15 -0.27
CA LEU A 292 15.46 -9.96 -1.18
C LEU A 292 15.67 -11.19 -2.05
N THR A 293 15.79 -10.95 -3.35
CA THR A 293 16.11 -11.94 -4.38
C THR A 293 17.46 -11.67 -5.06
N SER A 294 17.90 -10.41 -5.07
CA SER A 294 19.20 -10.00 -5.60
C SER A 294 19.87 -9.00 -4.65
N LEU A 295 21.10 -9.31 -4.24
CA LEU A 295 21.90 -8.49 -3.33
C LEU A 295 23.30 -8.29 -3.89
N GLN A 296 23.70 -7.04 -4.11
CA GLN A 296 25.04 -6.67 -4.55
C GLN A 296 25.75 -5.83 -3.49
N LEU A 297 26.86 -6.35 -2.99
CA LEU A 297 27.68 -5.77 -1.92
C LEU A 297 29.18 -5.72 -2.29
N TYR A 298 29.53 -5.84 -3.57
CA TYR A 298 30.93 -5.89 -3.98
C TYR A 298 31.71 -4.63 -3.58
N ASN A 299 33.01 -4.76 -3.33
CA ASN A 299 33.92 -3.67 -2.95
C ASN A 299 33.39 -2.89 -1.73
N ASN A 300 33.39 -3.57 -0.58
CA ASN A 300 33.04 -3.05 0.73
C ASN A 300 34.05 -3.55 1.78
N GLN A 301 33.75 -3.44 3.07
CA GLN A 301 34.62 -3.85 4.17
C GLN A 301 33.97 -4.92 5.05
N ILE A 302 33.15 -5.78 4.43
CA ILE A 302 32.33 -6.76 5.15
C ILE A 302 33.19 -7.97 5.51
N SER A 303 33.14 -8.39 6.77
CA SER A 303 33.76 -9.63 7.26
C SER A 303 32.75 -10.61 7.87
N ASP A 304 31.65 -10.08 8.44
CA ASP A 304 30.58 -10.88 9.05
C ASP A 304 29.33 -10.84 8.15
N ILE A 305 28.95 -12.02 7.65
CA ILE A 305 27.75 -12.20 6.81
C ILE A 305 26.63 -12.97 7.49
N SER A 306 26.66 -13.13 8.82
CA SER A 306 25.65 -13.85 9.60
C SER A 306 24.22 -13.33 9.36
N ALA A 307 24.07 -12.04 9.08
CA ALA A 307 22.81 -11.40 8.72
C ALA A 307 22.13 -12.01 7.49
N LEU A 308 22.89 -12.65 6.58
CA LEU A 308 22.35 -13.24 5.36
C LEU A 308 21.62 -14.56 5.59
N ALA A 309 21.82 -15.24 6.72
CA ALA A 309 21.33 -16.61 6.95
C ALA A 309 19.79 -16.74 6.89
N SER A 310 19.05 -15.65 7.09
CA SER A 310 17.59 -15.58 7.01
C SER A 310 17.05 -15.27 5.60
N LEU A 311 17.90 -14.83 4.67
CA LEU A 311 17.52 -14.31 3.35
C LEU A 311 17.30 -15.41 2.31
N LYS A 312 16.47 -16.39 2.65
CA LYS A 312 16.28 -17.64 1.90
C LYS A 312 15.73 -17.46 0.48
N ASN A 313 15.23 -16.28 0.13
CA ASN A 313 14.73 -15.98 -1.21
C ASN A 313 15.83 -15.46 -2.17
N LEU A 314 17.06 -15.26 -1.68
CA LEU A 314 18.18 -14.84 -2.52
C LEU A 314 18.43 -15.84 -3.65
N ALA A 315 18.44 -15.32 -4.87
CA ALA A 315 18.75 -16.02 -6.11
C ALA A 315 20.08 -15.56 -6.72
N GLY A 316 20.51 -14.32 -6.44
CA GLY A 316 21.81 -13.79 -6.82
C GLY A 316 22.46 -13.00 -5.68
N LEU A 317 23.74 -13.27 -5.42
CA LEU A 317 24.51 -12.63 -4.36
C LEU A 317 25.93 -12.31 -4.84
N ASP A 318 26.31 -11.03 -4.73
CA ASP A 318 27.65 -10.52 -5.00
C ASP A 318 28.30 -10.04 -3.70
N LEU A 319 29.41 -10.67 -3.31
CA LEU A 319 30.22 -10.33 -2.15
C LEU A 319 31.70 -10.13 -2.54
N THR A 320 31.97 -9.89 -3.82
CA THR A 320 33.33 -9.71 -4.35
C THR A 320 34.09 -8.60 -3.64
N ASP A 321 35.41 -8.75 -3.47
CA ASP A 321 36.29 -7.71 -2.91
C ASP A 321 35.79 -7.23 -1.52
N ASN A 322 35.80 -8.16 -0.57
CA ASN A 322 35.45 -7.95 0.84
C ASN A 322 36.49 -8.66 1.75
N GLN A 323 36.18 -8.82 3.03
CA GLN A 323 37.09 -9.38 4.05
C GLN A 323 36.50 -10.64 4.69
N ILE A 324 35.75 -11.43 3.92
CA ILE A 324 34.99 -12.58 4.42
C ILE A 324 35.89 -13.81 4.52
N SER A 325 35.87 -14.49 5.67
CA SER A 325 36.54 -15.78 5.86
C SER A 325 35.57 -16.91 6.24
N ASP A 326 34.47 -16.59 6.92
CA ASP A 326 33.44 -17.54 7.32
C ASP A 326 32.18 -17.33 6.47
N ILE A 327 31.82 -18.37 5.71
CA ILE A 327 30.64 -18.38 4.85
C ILE A 327 29.51 -19.29 5.36
N GLY A 328 29.54 -19.71 6.63
CA GLY A 328 28.54 -20.59 7.22
C GLY A 328 27.10 -20.09 7.08
N ALA A 329 26.90 -18.78 7.05
CA ALA A 329 25.60 -18.14 6.84
C ALA A 329 24.96 -18.49 5.48
N LEU A 330 25.75 -18.88 4.48
CA LEU A 330 25.24 -19.20 3.14
C LEU A 330 24.61 -20.60 3.05
N ALA A 331 24.84 -21.48 4.04
CA ALA A 331 24.41 -22.89 3.97
C ALA A 331 22.90 -23.09 3.82
N SER A 332 22.09 -22.11 4.24
CA SER A 332 20.63 -22.13 4.17
C SER A 332 20.06 -21.50 2.89
N LEU A 333 20.89 -20.85 2.05
CA LEU A 333 20.47 -20.06 0.89
C LEU A 333 20.28 -20.90 -0.37
N THR A 334 19.51 -21.98 -0.27
CA THR A 334 19.35 -23.01 -1.30
C THR A 334 18.65 -22.54 -2.59
N ASN A 335 18.19 -21.28 -2.63
CA ASN A 335 17.65 -20.65 -3.84
C ASN A 335 18.71 -19.96 -4.71
N LEU A 336 19.95 -19.83 -4.24
CA LEU A 336 21.02 -19.20 -5.00
C LEU A 336 21.27 -19.91 -6.34
N SER A 337 21.30 -19.10 -7.40
CA SER A 337 21.59 -19.51 -8.78
C SER A 337 22.88 -18.89 -9.32
N TRP A 338 23.29 -17.76 -8.75
CA TRP A 338 24.55 -17.05 -9.01
C TRP A 338 25.14 -16.58 -7.68
N LEU A 339 26.43 -16.83 -7.48
CA LEU A 339 27.17 -16.42 -6.28
C LEU A 339 28.59 -16.02 -6.68
N ASP A 340 28.97 -14.80 -6.32
CA ASP A 340 30.34 -14.31 -6.45
C ASP A 340 30.94 -13.98 -5.08
N LEU A 341 32.06 -14.64 -4.77
CA LEU A 341 32.84 -14.52 -3.55
C LEU A 341 34.31 -14.21 -3.88
N THR A 342 34.58 -13.71 -5.09
CA THR A 342 35.94 -13.43 -5.56
C THR A 342 36.65 -12.41 -4.66
N ASP A 343 37.97 -12.53 -4.52
CA ASP A 343 38.82 -11.63 -3.73
C ASP A 343 38.34 -11.48 -2.27
N ASN A 344 38.35 -12.60 -1.54
CA ASN A 344 38.03 -12.68 -0.12
C ASN A 344 39.11 -13.52 0.63
N GLN A 345 38.84 -13.96 1.85
CA GLN A 345 39.78 -14.71 2.71
C GLN A 345 39.26 -16.11 3.05
N ILE A 346 38.50 -16.72 2.14
CA ILE A 346 37.79 -17.98 2.37
C ILE A 346 38.73 -19.17 2.19
N SER A 347 38.74 -20.09 3.14
CA SER A 347 39.46 -21.37 3.03
C SER A 347 38.56 -22.60 3.11
N ASP A 348 37.42 -22.49 3.80
CA ASP A 348 36.43 -23.56 3.97
C ASP A 348 35.16 -23.22 3.19
N ILE A 349 34.80 -24.06 2.23
CA ILE A 349 33.60 -23.90 1.39
C ILE A 349 32.52 -24.96 1.66
N SER A 350 32.59 -25.68 2.78
CA SER A 350 31.61 -26.71 3.16
C SER A 350 30.17 -26.21 3.20
N ALA A 351 29.96 -24.92 3.53
CA ALA A 351 28.65 -24.27 3.50
C ALA A 351 27.97 -24.32 2.11
N LEU A 352 28.74 -24.43 1.02
CA LEU A 352 28.21 -24.43 -0.34
C LEU A 352 27.62 -25.79 -0.78
N ALA A 353 27.86 -26.86 -0.02
CA ALA A 353 27.61 -28.24 -0.47
C ALA A 353 26.16 -28.57 -0.87
N ASN A 354 25.18 -27.81 -0.33
CA ASN A 354 23.76 -28.03 -0.59
C ASN A 354 23.13 -26.96 -1.50
N LEU A 355 23.92 -26.04 -2.06
CA LEU A 355 23.44 -24.97 -2.95
C LEU A 355 23.25 -25.47 -4.38
N THR A 356 22.51 -26.57 -4.55
CA THR A 356 22.40 -27.35 -5.79
C THR A 356 21.75 -26.60 -6.97
N LYS A 357 21.15 -25.42 -6.73
CA LYS A 357 20.63 -24.53 -7.78
C LYS A 357 21.68 -23.62 -8.40
N LEU A 358 22.90 -23.56 -7.85
CA LEU A 358 23.97 -22.74 -8.40
C LEU A 358 24.28 -23.15 -9.84
N SER A 359 24.21 -22.17 -10.73
CA SER A 359 24.58 -22.28 -12.14
C SER A 359 25.88 -21.56 -12.45
N SER A 360 26.27 -20.61 -11.61
CA SER A 360 27.52 -19.86 -11.68
C SER A 360 28.06 -19.63 -10.28
N LEU A 361 29.33 -19.95 -10.08
CA LEU A 361 30.05 -19.78 -8.82
C LEU A 361 31.44 -19.21 -9.08
N GLU A 362 31.73 -18.07 -8.49
CA GLU A 362 33.03 -17.40 -8.62
C GLU A 362 33.70 -17.34 -7.24
N LEU A 363 34.88 -17.93 -7.15
CA LEU A 363 35.65 -18.11 -5.90
C LEU A 363 37.11 -17.69 -6.08
N GLY A 364 37.43 -16.92 -7.12
CA GLY A 364 38.80 -16.50 -7.42
C GLY A 364 39.43 -15.70 -6.27
N GLY A 365 40.76 -15.70 -6.16
CA GLY A 365 41.45 -14.83 -5.19
C GLY A 365 41.12 -15.16 -3.73
N ASN A 366 41.03 -16.45 -3.38
CA ASN A 366 40.74 -16.93 -2.03
C ASN A 366 41.86 -17.86 -1.52
N GLN A 367 41.63 -18.55 -0.41
CA GLN A 367 42.61 -19.44 0.26
C GLN A 367 42.14 -20.91 0.24
N ILE A 368 41.36 -21.30 -0.78
CA ILE A 368 40.72 -22.60 -0.85
C ILE A 368 41.71 -23.66 -1.33
N SER A 369 41.77 -24.80 -0.63
CA SER A 369 42.59 -25.95 -1.02
C SER A 369 41.79 -27.24 -1.25
N ASP A 370 40.60 -27.34 -0.67
CA ASP A 370 39.68 -28.48 -0.85
C ASP A 370 38.36 -27.98 -1.42
N ILE A 371 37.97 -28.52 -2.58
CA ILE A 371 36.71 -28.18 -3.25
C ILE A 371 35.71 -29.35 -3.26
N SER A 372 35.89 -30.34 -2.38
CA SER A 372 35.00 -31.51 -2.24
C SER A 372 33.53 -31.15 -2.00
N ALA A 373 33.27 -30.00 -1.37
CA ALA A 373 31.92 -29.46 -1.19
C ALA A 373 31.18 -29.24 -2.52
N LEU A 374 31.89 -29.02 -3.63
CA LEU A 374 31.28 -28.73 -4.93
C LEU A 374 30.79 -29.98 -5.67
N ALA A 375 31.09 -31.19 -5.18
CA ALA A 375 30.82 -32.44 -5.90
C ALA A 375 29.34 -32.67 -6.25
N ASN A 376 28.41 -32.10 -5.48
CA ASN A 376 26.97 -32.25 -5.68
C ASN A 376 26.32 -31.08 -6.44
N LEU A 377 27.09 -30.08 -6.87
CA LEU A 377 26.58 -28.90 -7.59
C LEU A 377 26.42 -29.20 -9.08
N THR A 378 25.51 -30.12 -9.42
CA THR A 378 25.36 -30.66 -10.78
C THR A 378 24.80 -29.67 -11.81
N ASN A 379 24.23 -28.54 -11.37
CA ASN A 379 23.74 -27.48 -12.25
C ASN A 379 24.81 -26.44 -12.61
N LEU A 380 26.03 -26.58 -12.10
CA LEU A 380 27.08 -25.59 -12.29
C LEU A 380 27.56 -25.57 -13.75
N THR A 381 27.40 -24.41 -14.39
CA THR A 381 27.81 -24.15 -15.79
C THR A 381 29.02 -23.24 -15.90
N THR A 382 29.32 -22.49 -14.83
CA THR A 382 30.44 -21.57 -14.72
C THR A 382 31.08 -21.71 -13.34
N LEU A 383 32.40 -21.92 -13.31
CA LEU A 383 33.18 -22.03 -12.08
C LEU A 383 34.55 -21.35 -12.26
N TYR A 384 34.81 -20.32 -11.45
CA TYR A 384 36.10 -19.64 -11.39
C TYR A 384 36.78 -19.93 -10.07
N LEU A 385 38.02 -20.44 -10.14
CA LEU A 385 38.81 -20.87 -8.97
C LEU A 385 40.25 -20.35 -9.00
N THR A 386 40.58 -19.43 -9.92
CA THR A 386 41.92 -18.87 -10.04
C THR A 386 42.41 -18.28 -8.72
N ASP A 387 43.73 -18.21 -8.55
CA ASP A 387 44.35 -17.56 -7.40
C ASP A 387 43.89 -18.13 -6.04
N ASN A 388 43.74 -19.46 -5.99
CA ASN A 388 43.51 -20.25 -4.78
C ASN A 388 44.70 -21.18 -4.48
N GLN A 389 44.60 -21.98 -3.41
CA GLN A 389 45.61 -22.93 -2.94
C GLN A 389 45.31 -24.37 -3.37
N ILE A 390 44.68 -24.55 -4.53
CA ILE A 390 44.25 -25.86 -5.04
C ILE A 390 45.45 -26.58 -5.65
N SER A 391 45.67 -27.84 -5.23
CA SER A 391 46.76 -28.67 -5.73
C SER A 391 46.39 -29.44 -7.01
N ASP A 392 47.38 -29.65 -7.89
CA ASP A 392 47.23 -30.45 -9.13
C ASP A 392 46.71 -31.87 -8.89
N SER A 393 47.03 -32.47 -7.74
CA SER A 393 46.53 -33.81 -7.37
C SER A 393 45.01 -33.87 -7.26
N TRP A 394 44.38 -32.76 -6.89
CA TRP A 394 42.92 -32.70 -6.72
C TRP A 394 42.21 -32.57 -8.07
N LEU A 395 42.78 -31.79 -9.01
CA LEU A 395 42.32 -31.69 -10.40
C LEU A 395 42.24 -33.06 -11.10
N LEU A 396 43.20 -33.94 -10.84
CA LEU A 396 43.22 -35.31 -11.37
C LEU A 396 42.08 -36.17 -10.82
N SER A 397 41.66 -35.97 -9.56
CA SER A 397 40.57 -36.73 -8.93
C SER A 397 39.19 -36.45 -9.55
N LEU A 398 38.96 -35.22 -10.01
CA LEU A 398 37.72 -34.81 -10.68
C LEU A 398 37.52 -35.50 -12.04
N THR A 399 38.60 -35.64 -12.82
CA THR A 399 38.55 -36.31 -14.14
C THR A 399 38.19 -37.79 -14.03
N SER A 400 38.45 -38.42 -12.87
CA SER A 400 38.14 -39.83 -12.61
C SER A 400 36.69 -40.08 -12.15
N GLN A 401 35.96 -39.05 -11.72
CA GLN A 401 34.60 -39.16 -11.17
C GLN A 401 33.48 -38.87 -12.20
N SER A 402 33.80 -38.70 -13.49
CA SER A 402 32.81 -38.34 -14.54
C SER A 402 32.00 -37.07 -14.25
N LEU A 403 32.53 -36.16 -13.42
CA LEU A 403 31.98 -34.83 -13.26
C LEU A 403 32.17 -34.07 -14.58
N ILE A 404 31.07 -33.68 -15.23
CA ILE A 404 31.08 -32.69 -16.30
C ILE A 404 31.42 -31.37 -15.62
N LEU A 405 32.70 -31.06 -15.53
CA LEU A 405 33.13 -29.78 -15.03
C LEU A 405 32.69 -28.71 -16.04
N PRO A 406 32.09 -27.60 -15.59
CA PRO A 406 31.98 -26.41 -16.41
C PRO A 406 33.36 -25.95 -16.88
N ALA A 407 33.43 -24.98 -17.79
CA ALA A 407 34.71 -24.42 -18.21
C ALA A 407 35.42 -23.80 -16.98
N ILE A 408 36.29 -24.58 -16.32
CA ILE A 408 37.14 -24.10 -15.24
C ILE A 408 38.08 -23.09 -15.87
N ARG A 409 37.98 -21.86 -15.40
CA ARG A 409 38.88 -20.77 -15.80
C ARG A 409 39.69 -20.31 -14.61
#